data_AF-A0A7L1NC62-F1
#
_entry.id   AF-A0A7L1NC62-F1
#
_cell.length_a   1.000
_cell.length_b   1.000
_cell.length_c   1.000
_cell.angle_alpha   90.00
_cell.angle_beta   90.00
_cell.angle_gamma   90.00
#
_symmetry.space_group_name_H-M   'P 1'
#
loop_
_entity.id
_entity.type
_entity.pdbx_description
1 polymer ?
#
loop_
_entity_poly.entity_id
_entity_poly.type
_entity_poly.pdbx_seq_one_letter_code
_entity_poly.pdbx_strand_id
1 'polypeptide(L)'
;VAAAAEGGPRTLVLLENGNLRDTHSLFFRSLAERGFDLTFRTADDAGLSLIKYGEFLYDNLIIFSPSIEDFGGNINVETITAFIDGGGSVLVAASSDIGDPLRELGSECGIEFDEERTAVIDHHNYDISDPGQ
;
A
#
# COMPACT_ATOMS: atom_id res chain seq x y z
N VAL A 1 9.86 18.62 16.75
CA VAL A 1 8.83 19.20 15.85
C VAL A 1 8.18 18.02 15.16
N ALA A 2 6.91 17.72 15.45
CA ALA A 2 6.21 16.67 14.71
C ALA A 2 6.03 17.17 13.28
N ALA A 3 6.55 16.43 12.31
CA ALA A 3 6.24 16.68 10.91
C ALA A 3 4.74 16.40 10.75
N ALA A 4 3.93 17.44 10.64
CA ALA A 4 2.57 17.29 10.19
C ALA A 4 2.65 16.81 8.74
N ALA A 5 2.11 15.63 8.45
CA ALA A 5 1.81 15.29 7.07
C ALA A 5 0.86 16.37 6.55
N GLU A 6 1.14 16.95 5.38
CA GLU A 6 0.29 17.96 4.75
C GLU A 6 -1.07 17.40 4.30
N GLY A 7 -1.25 16.07 4.39
CA GLY A 7 -2.52 15.36 4.20
C GLY A 7 -3.34 15.24 5.49
N GLY A 8 -4.66 15.14 5.35
CA GLY A 8 -5.56 14.90 6.48
C GLY A 8 -5.33 13.54 7.18
N PRO A 9 -5.98 13.29 8.33
CA PRO A 9 -5.71 12.11 9.15
C PRO A 9 -6.30 10.81 8.58
N ARG A 10 -7.28 10.88 7.67
CA ARG A 10 -8.06 9.72 7.23
C ARG A 10 -7.23 8.82 6.33
N THR A 11 -6.96 7.61 6.80
CA THR A 11 -6.04 6.69 6.13
C THR A 11 -6.72 5.36 5.86
N LEU A 12 -6.82 4.98 4.59
CA LEU A 12 -7.27 3.65 4.19
C LEU A 12 -6.06 2.71 4.15
N VAL A 13 -6.17 1.56 4.82
CA VAL A 13 -5.16 0.50 4.80
C VAL A 13 -5.75 -0.72 4.12
N LEU A 14 -5.23 -1.04 2.95
CA LEU A 14 -5.53 -2.27 2.22
C LEU A 14 -4.55 -3.36 2.66
N LEU A 15 -5.10 -4.46 3.16
CA LEU A 15 -4.36 -5.63 3.59
C LEU A 15 -4.69 -6.80 2.68
N GLU A 16 -3.71 -7.66 2.44
CA GLU A 16 -3.96 -8.96 1.80
C GLU A 16 -4.84 -9.85 2.67
N ASN A 17 -4.57 -9.87 3.97
CA ASN A 17 -5.29 -10.66 4.95
C ASN A 17 -5.34 -9.95 6.31
N GLY A 18 -6.35 -10.30 7.12
CA GLY A 18 -6.55 -9.67 8.44
C GLY A 18 -5.35 -9.84 9.40
N ASN A 19 -4.59 -10.94 9.24
CA ASN A 19 -3.43 -11.26 10.08
C ASN A 19 -2.30 -10.22 9.98
N LEU A 20 -2.17 -9.52 8.84
CA LEU A 20 -1.16 -8.48 8.66
C LEU A 20 -1.31 -7.33 9.66
N ARG A 21 -2.54 -7.09 10.14
CA ARG A 21 -2.80 -6.10 11.18
C ARG A 21 -2.09 -6.44 12.49
N ASP A 22 -2.06 -7.73 12.85
CA ASP A 22 -1.44 -8.20 14.09
C ASP A 22 0.08 -8.23 13.95
N THR A 23 0.60 -8.75 12.83
CA THR A 23 2.05 -8.86 12.59
C THR A 23 2.72 -7.50 12.45
N HIS A 24 2.02 -6.48 11.93
CA HIS A 24 2.52 -5.11 11.77
C HIS A 24 1.91 -4.14 12.81
N SER A 25 1.41 -4.66 13.92
CA SER A 25 0.72 -3.87 14.96
C SER A 25 1.56 -2.72 15.52
N LEU A 26 2.89 -2.86 15.60
CA LEU A 26 3.79 -1.79 16.03
C LEU A 26 3.77 -0.58 15.08
N PHE A 27 3.75 -0.83 13.76
CA PHE A 27 3.68 0.21 12.75
C PHE A 27 2.34 0.95 12.81
N PHE A 28 1.23 0.20 12.83
CA PHE A 28 -0.10 0.79 12.90
C PHE A 28 -0.37 1.53 14.20
N ARG A 29 0.12 1.02 15.34
CA ARG A 29 0.05 1.73 16.62
C ARG A 29 0.78 3.06 16.53
N SER A 30 1.99 3.06 15.95
CA SER A 30 2.78 4.26 15.79
C SER A 30 2.10 5.30 14.88
N LEU A 31 1.37 4.89 13.84
CA LEU A 31 0.55 5.77 13.02
C LEU A 31 -0.64 6.35 13.80
N ALA A 32 -1.37 5.51 14.54
CA ALA A 32 -2.48 5.97 15.37
C ALA A 32 -2.02 6.95 16.47
N GLU A 33 -0.87 6.70 17.10
CA GLU A 33 -0.25 7.61 18.09
C GLU A 33 0.15 8.97 17.50
N ARG A 34 0.40 9.03 16.18
CA ARG A 34 0.65 10.29 15.45
C ARG A 34 -0.62 11.01 15.02
N GLY A 35 -1.81 10.42 15.25
CA GLY A 35 -3.11 11.03 14.97
C GLY A 35 -3.72 10.65 13.62
N PHE A 36 -3.26 9.57 12.97
CA PHE A 36 -3.93 9.04 11.77
C PHE A 36 -5.14 8.17 12.13
N ASP A 37 -6.26 8.38 11.44
CA ASP A 37 -7.48 7.58 11.53
C ASP A 37 -7.41 6.41 10.55
N LEU A 38 -6.95 5.25 11.04
CA LEU A 38 -6.73 4.05 10.23
C LEU A 38 -8.03 3.26 10.01
N THR A 39 -8.42 3.10 8.75
CA THR A 39 -9.50 2.20 8.32
C THR A 39 -8.91 0.98 7.63
N PHE A 40 -9.10 -0.22 8.19
CA PHE A 40 -8.57 -1.46 7.63
C PHE A 40 -9.61 -2.15 6.74
N ARG A 41 -9.20 -2.56 5.54
CA ARG A 41 -10.00 -3.34 4.59
C ARG A 41 -9.13 -4.39 3.92
N THR A 42 -9.75 -5.48 3.46
CA THR A 42 -9.04 -6.42 2.57
C THR A 42 -9.02 -5.86 1.16
N ALA A 43 -7.92 -6.07 0.43
CA ALA A 43 -7.74 -5.48 -0.90
C ALA A 43 -8.76 -5.96 -1.94
N ASP A 44 -9.40 -7.12 -1.73
CA ASP A 44 -10.44 -7.73 -2.57
C ASP A 44 -11.88 -7.30 -2.21
N ASP A 45 -12.09 -6.46 -1.18
CA ASP A 45 -13.43 -6.09 -0.71
C ASP A 45 -14.21 -5.30 -1.77
N ALA A 46 -15.36 -5.85 -2.21
CA ALA A 46 -16.20 -5.25 -3.25
C ALA A 46 -16.82 -3.89 -2.87
N GLY A 47 -16.80 -3.52 -1.59
CA GLY A 47 -17.30 -2.23 -1.10
C GLY A 47 -16.25 -1.11 -1.11
N LEU A 48 -15.04 -1.39 -1.58
CA LEU A 48 -13.95 -0.43 -1.64
C LEU A 48 -14.20 0.71 -2.62
N SER A 49 -13.95 1.94 -2.16
CA SER A 49 -14.08 3.16 -2.95
C SER A 49 -13.18 4.25 -2.35
N LEU A 50 -12.37 4.89 -3.20
CA LEU A 50 -11.55 6.05 -2.83
C LEU A 50 -12.28 7.37 -3.07
N ILE A 51 -13.13 7.39 -4.10
CA ILE A 51 -13.85 8.58 -4.57
C ILE A 51 -15.34 8.29 -4.56
N LYS A 52 -16.13 9.17 -3.96
CA LYS A 52 -17.59 9.09 -4.00
C LYS A 52 -18.17 10.45 -4.34
N TYR A 53 -19.00 10.51 -5.38
CA TYR A 53 -19.61 11.74 -5.89
C TYR A 53 -18.59 12.85 -6.22
N GLY A 54 -17.38 12.49 -6.64
CA GLY A 54 -16.32 13.42 -7.00
C GLY A 54 -15.49 13.94 -5.83
N GLU A 55 -15.71 13.46 -4.61
CA GLU A 55 -14.89 13.79 -3.44
C GLU A 55 -14.09 12.58 -2.95
N PHE A 56 -12.86 12.82 -2.50
CA PHE A 56 -12.00 11.82 -1.90
C PHE A 56 -12.46 11.50 -0.47
N LEU A 57 -12.68 10.21 -0.20
CA LEU A 57 -13.13 9.74 1.12
C LEU A 57 -11.98 9.68 2.14
N TYR A 58 -10.76 9.51 1.67
CA TYR A 58 -9.53 9.36 2.45
C TYR A 58 -8.49 10.38 2.00
N ASP A 59 -7.53 10.68 2.87
CA ASP A 59 -6.41 11.58 2.59
C ASP A 59 -5.13 10.79 2.29
N ASN A 60 -5.01 9.59 2.88
CA ASN A 60 -3.88 8.69 2.68
C ASN A 60 -4.34 7.27 2.34
N LEU A 61 -3.54 6.56 1.55
CA LEU A 61 -3.73 5.17 1.16
C LEU A 61 -2.46 4.36 1.46
N ILE A 62 -2.60 3.25 2.17
CA ILE A 62 -1.53 2.29 2.44
C ILE A 62 -1.92 0.97 1.80
N ILE A 63 -1.07 0.41 0.95
CA ILE A 63 -1.28 -0.86 0.25
C ILE A 63 -0.25 -1.88 0.72
N PHE A 64 -0.68 -2.77 1.62
CA PHE A 64 0.06 -3.95 2.11
C PHE A 64 -0.61 -5.22 1.61
N SER A 65 -0.74 -5.31 0.29
CA SER A 65 -1.26 -6.47 -0.43
C SER A 65 -0.37 -6.76 -1.64
N PRO A 66 0.85 -7.27 -1.40
CA PRO A 66 1.87 -7.43 -2.44
C PRO A 66 1.40 -8.35 -3.59
N SER A 67 0.69 -9.43 -3.29
CA SER A 67 0.29 -10.44 -4.29
C SER A 67 -1.12 -10.24 -4.82
N ILE A 68 -1.59 -8.98 -4.87
CA ILE A 68 -2.94 -8.68 -5.36
C ILE A 68 -2.99 -8.72 -6.88
N GLU A 69 -3.92 -9.48 -7.43
CA GLU A 69 -4.15 -9.57 -8.89
C GLU A 69 -5.17 -8.53 -9.34
N ASP A 70 -6.20 -8.30 -8.53
CA ASP A 70 -7.28 -7.36 -8.78
C ASP A 70 -7.71 -6.70 -7.47
N PHE A 71 -7.82 -5.38 -7.47
CA PHE A 71 -8.41 -4.64 -6.36
C PHE A 71 -9.94 -4.75 -6.38
N GLY A 72 -10.54 -4.77 -5.19
CA GLY A 72 -11.98 -4.81 -5.02
C GLY A 72 -12.69 -3.48 -5.29
N GLY A 73 -13.98 -3.59 -5.60
CA GLY A 73 -14.88 -2.45 -5.72
C GLY A 73 -14.59 -1.56 -6.93
N ASN A 74 -14.31 -0.29 -6.68
CA ASN A 74 -13.98 0.70 -7.72
C ASN A 74 -12.55 1.24 -7.53
N ILE A 75 -11.64 0.44 -6.97
CA ILE A 75 -10.23 0.78 -6.86
C ILE A 75 -9.51 0.07 -8.01
N ASN A 76 -8.89 0.85 -8.88
CA ASN A 76 -8.07 0.38 -9.99
C ASN A 76 -6.82 1.28 -10.07
N VAL A 77 -5.82 0.89 -10.86
CA VAL A 77 -4.59 1.69 -11.07
C VAL A 77 -4.93 3.13 -11.45
N GLU A 78 -5.81 3.33 -12.44
CA GLU A 78 -6.26 4.67 -12.87
C GLU A 78 -6.87 5.50 -11.73
N THR A 79 -7.62 4.86 -10.82
CA THR A 79 -8.25 5.56 -9.68
C THR A 79 -7.21 5.95 -8.62
N ILE A 80 -6.18 5.11 -8.42
CA ILE A 80 -5.07 5.40 -7.50
C ILE A 80 -4.19 6.50 -8.09
N THR A 81 -3.90 6.48 -9.39
CA THR A 81 -3.17 7.57 -10.07
C THR A 81 -3.92 8.89 -9.96
N ALA A 82 -5.24 8.89 -10.21
CA ALA A 82 -6.08 10.08 -10.02
C ALA A 82 -6.13 10.56 -8.56
N PHE A 83 -6.02 9.65 -7.60
CA PHE A 83 -5.91 9.98 -6.17
C PHE A 83 -4.58 10.68 -5.85
N ILE A 84 -3.48 10.21 -6.44
CA ILE A 84 -2.15 10.84 -6.31
C ILE A 84 -2.17 12.25 -6.94
N ASP A 85 -2.68 12.38 -8.17
CA ASP A 85 -2.84 13.66 -8.85
C ASP A 85 -3.75 14.63 -8.09
N GLY A 86 -4.72 14.09 -7.35
CA GLY A 86 -5.61 14.82 -6.46
C GLY A 86 -4.97 15.30 -5.15
N GLY A 87 -3.69 15.00 -4.91
CA GLY A 87 -2.95 15.37 -3.70
C GLY A 87 -3.01 14.33 -2.58
N GLY A 88 -3.61 13.16 -2.84
CA GLY A 88 -3.61 12.04 -1.91
C GLY A 88 -2.23 11.40 -1.79
N SER A 89 -1.87 10.96 -0.57
CA SER A 89 -0.58 10.29 -0.35
C SER A 89 -0.74 8.77 -0.37
N VAL A 90 0.09 8.08 -1.18
CA VAL A 90 0.05 6.62 -1.31
C VAL A 90 1.37 6.02 -0.82
N LEU A 91 1.29 4.97 0.00
CA LEU A 91 2.41 4.14 0.40
C LEU A 91 2.13 2.69 -0.01
N VAL A 92 3.03 2.11 -0.80
CA VAL A 92 2.91 0.74 -1.31
C VAL A 92 4.06 -0.09 -0.77
N ALA A 93 3.77 -1.28 -0.25
CA ALA A 93 4.79 -2.28 0.06
C ALA A 93 4.55 -3.51 -0.82
N ALA A 94 5.56 -3.85 -1.63
CA ALA A 94 5.60 -5.05 -2.45
C ALA A 94 6.54 -6.10 -1.85
N SER A 95 6.46 -7.32 -2.35
CA SER A 95 7.36 -8.43 -2.02
C SER A 95 7.79 -9.17 -3.28
N SER A 96 8.54 -10.26 -3.17
CA SER A 96 8.89 -11.11 -4.31
C SER A 96 7.67 -11.66 -5.06
N ASP A 97 6.53 -11.77 -4.38
CA ASP A 97 5.25 -12.15 -4.98
C ASP A 97 4.46 -10.91 -5.43
N ILE A 98 5.09 -9.98 -6.16
CA ILE A 98 4.44 -8.74 -6.62
C ILE A 98 3.39 -9.03 -7.70
N GLY A 99 2.17 -8.53 -7.51
CA GLY A 99 1.10 -8.61 -8.51
C GLY A 99 1.13 -7.50 -9.56
N ASP A 100 0.53 -7.76 -10.72
CA ASP A 100 0.53 -6.85 -11.88
C ASP A 100 0.00 -5.43 -11.57
N PRO A 101 -1.10 -5.21 -10.81
CA PRO A 101 -1.58 -3.86 -10.50
C PRO A 101 -0.56 -2.99 -9.77
N LEU A 102 0.30 -3.58 -8.92
CA LEU A 102 1.34 -2.83 -8.21
C LEU A 102 2.50 -2.46 -9.15
N ARG A 103 2.84 -3.35 -10.09
CA ARG A 103 3.85 -3.08 -11.13
C ARG A 103 3.38 -1.97 -12.07
N GLU A 104 2.13 -2.05 -12.52
CA GLU A 104 1.50 -1.02 -13.35
C GLU A 104 1.45 0.33 -12.63
N LEU A 105 1.01 0.36 -11.36
CA LEU A 105 1.01 1.58 -10.54
C LEU A 105 2.41 2.18 -10.39
N GLY A 106 3.42 1.31 -10.19
CA GLY A 106 4.83 1.73 -10.18
C GLY A 106 5.22 2.40 -11.50
N SER A 107 4.90 1.76 -12.62
CA SER A 107 5.21 2.27 -13.96
C SER A 107 4.55 3.62 -14.24
N GLU A 108 3.30 3.82 -13.81
CA GLU A 108 2.60 5.11 -13.91
C GLU A 108 3.30 6.22 -13.10
N CYS A 109 4.02 5.84 -12.03
CA CYS A 109 4.85 6.74 -11.23
C CYS A 109 6.31 6.86 -11.73
N GLY A 110 6.66 6.17 -12.83
CA GLY A 110 8.02 6.14 -13.37
C GLY A 110 8.99 5.22 -12.62
N ILE A 111 8.48 4.23 -11.87
CA ILE A 111 9.26 3.24 -11.12
C ILE A 111 8.97 1.86 -11.70
N GLU A 112 9.99 1.19 -12.25
CA GLU A 112 9.83 -0.16 -12.79
C GLU A 112 10.15 -1.22 -11.74
N PHE A 113 9.17 -2.06 -11.45
CA PHE A 113 9.36 -3.27 -10.66
C PHE A 113 9.69 -4.46 -11.57
N ASP A 114 10.53 -5.34 -11.07
CA ASP A 114 10.87 -6.59 -11.74
C ASP A 114 9.68 -7.57 -11.74
N GLU A 115 9.81 -8.71 -12.40
CA GLU A 115 8.79 -9.74 -12.45
C GLU A 115 8.57 -10.40 -11.08
N GLU A 116 7.44 -11.12 -10.93
CA GLU A 116 7.22 -11.97 -9.77
C GLU A 116 8.37 -12.99 -9.62
N ARG A 117 8.58 -13.45 -8.39
CA ARG A 117 9.62 -14.44 -8.02
C ARG A 117 11.05 -13.94 -8.19
N THR A 118 11.24 -12.63 -8.32
CA THR A 118 12.56 -11.99 -8.22
C THR A 118 12.83 -11.50 -6.80
N ALA A 119 14.10 -11.37 -6.45
CA ALA A 119 14.53 -10.89 -5.13
C ALA A 119 15.82 -10.09 -5.27
N VAL A 120 16.04 -9.18 -4.32
CA VAL A 120 17.30 -8.43 -4.22
C VAL A 120 18.34 -9.33 -3.55
N ILE A 121 19.35 -9.76 -4.31
CA ILE A 121 20.40 -10.68 -3.83
C ILE A 121 21.71 -9.91 -3.62
N ASP A 122 22.27 -9.97 -2.41
CA ASP A 122 23.61 -9.46 -2.07
C ASP A 122 24.48 -10.59 -1.50
N HIS A 123 25.61 -10.87 -2.14
CA HIS A 123 26.57 -11.90 -1.73
C HIS A 123 27.56 -11.42 -0.66
N HIS A 124 27.61 -10.12 -0.37
CA HIS A 124 28.53 -9.52 0.58
C HIS A 124 27.86 -9.17 1.91
N ASN A 125 26.58 -8.79 1.90
CA ASN A 125 25.85 -8.33 3.08
C ASN A 125 24.52 -9.08 3.25
N TYR A 126 24.58 -10.39 3.44
CA TYR A 126 23.41 -11.21 3.79
C TYR A 126 23.44 -11.59 5.28
N ASP A 127 22.26 -11.70 5.89
CA ASP A 127 22.14 -12.21 7.25
C ASP A 127 22.28 -13.74 7.24
N ILE A 128 22.83 -14.32 8.31
CA ILE A 128 22.87 -15.78 8.52
C ILE A 128 21.48 -16.42 8.55
N SER A 129 20.44 -15.65 8.87
CA SER A 129 19.05 -16.09 8.83
C SER A 129 18.42 -16.01 7.43
N ASP A 130 19.13 -15.46 6.45
CA ASP A 130 18.66 -15.46 5.06
C ASP A 130 18.73 -16.88 4.50
N PRO A 131 17.62 -17.45 3.99
CA PRO A 131 17.60 -18.81 3.49
C PRO A 131 18.39 -19.01 2.18
N GLY A 132 18.86 -17.94 1.54
CA GLY A 132 19.60 -18.00 0.26
C GLY A 132 18.76 -18.64 -0.83
N GLN A 133 17.88 -17.86 -1.45
CA GLN A 133 17.17 -18.27 -2.68
C GLN A 133 17.93 -17.79 -3.91
#